data_AF-A0A2N9LR84-F1
#
_entry.id   AF-A0A2N9LR84-F1
#
_cell.length_a   1.000
_cell.length_b   1.000
_cell.length_c   1.000
_cell.angle_alpha   90.00
_cell.angle_beta   90.00
_cell.angle_gamma   90.00
#
_symmetry.space_group_name_H-M   'P 1'
#
loop_
_entity.id
_entity.type
_entity.pdbx_description
1 polymer ?
#
loop_
_entity_poly.entity_id
_entity_poly.type
_entity_poly.pdbx_seq_one_letter_code
_entity_poly.pdbx_strand_id
1 'polypeptide(L)' 'MDAARWEQVQMIFHEAAGRPESERQTFVESACGPDGELAAEVLAMLQADSGPASLLDRGLPDVARCWIADFLT' A
#
# COMPACT_ATOMS: atom_id res chain seq x y z
N MET A 1 4.31 17.92 -3.04
CA MET A 1 3.09 17.33 -3.62
C MET A 1 1.94 18.25 -3.32
N ASP A 2 1.10 18.54 -4.32
CA ASP A 2 -0.18 19.20 -4.08
C ASP A 2 -1.11 18.31 -3.27
N ALA A 3 -1.83 18.88 -2.31
CA ALA A 3 -2.75 18.13 -1.45
C ALA A 3 -3.82 17.38 -2.25
N ALA A 4 -4.34 18.01 -3.32
CA ALA A 4 -5.30 17.39 -4.23
C ALA A 4 -4.74 16.17 -4.97
N ARG A 5 -3.46 16.23 -5.39
CA ARG A 5 -2.78 15.09 -6.03
C ARG A 5 -2.61 13.94 -5.05
N TRP A 6 -2.24 14.24 -3.80
CA TRP A 6 -2.11 13.23 -2.75
C TRP A 6 -3.44 12.56 -2.39
N GLU A 7 -4.53 13.33 -2.30
CA GLU A 7 -5.88 12.78 -2.07
C GLU A 7 -6.32 11.84 -3.19
N GLN A 8 -6.04 12.21 -4.45
CA GLN A 8 -6.35 11.36 -5.60
C GLN A 8 -5.56 10.06 -5.59
N VAL A 9 -4.25 10.11 -5.31
CA VAL A 9 -3.40 8.91 -5.13
C VAL A 9 -3.99 8.00 -4.05
N GLN A 10 -4.34 8.56 -2.89
CA GLN A 10 -4.88 7.80 -1.77
C GLN A 10 -6.21 7.12 -2.11
N MET A 11 -7.11 7.81 -2.81
CA MET A 11 -8.40 7.25 -3.22
C MET A 11 -8.21 6.05 -4.16
N ILE A 12 -7.39 6.23 -5.21
CA ILE A 12 -7.14 5.18 -6.21
C ILE A 12 -6.40 3.99 -5.56
N PHE A 13 -5.44 4.27 -4.68
CA PHE A 13 -4.70 3.24 -3.95
C PHE A 13 -5.62 2.38 -3.09
N HIS A 14 -6.49 2.98 -2.26
CA HIS A 14 -7.40 2.21 -1.39
C HIS A 14 -8.37 1.35 -2.19
N GLU A 15 -8.90 1.86 -3.30
CA GLU A 15 -9.80 1.07 -4.15
C GLU A 15 -9.05 -0.07 -4.86
N ALA A 16 -7.84 0.19 -5.35
CA ALA A 16 -6.99 -0.82 -5.97
C ALA A 16 -6.53 -1.89 -4.98
N ALA A 17 -6.16 -1.52 -3.75
CA ALA A 17 -5.72 -2.43 -2.71
C ALA A 17 -6.81 -3.44 -2.31
N GLY A 18 -8.09 -3.09 -2.46
CA GLY A 18 -9.22 -4.00 -2.26
C GLY A 18 -9.44 -5.02 -3.39
N ARG A 19 -8.75 -4.88 -4.53
CA ARG A 19 -8.93 -5.72 -5.73
C ARG A 19 -7.86 -6.81 -5.84
N PRO A 20 -8.13 -7.91 -6.59
CA PRO A 20 -7.12 -8.91 -6.93
C PRO A 20 -5.96 -8.30 -7.71
N GLU A 21 -4.73 -8.78 -7.50
CA GLU A 21 -3.50 -8.27 -8.15
C GLU A 21 -3.63 -8.16 -9.68
N SER A 22 -4.28 -9.14 -10.31
CA SER A 22 -4.54 -9.16 -11.76
C SER A 22 -5.43 -8.01 -12.25
N GLU A 23 -6.29 -7.45 -11.38
CA GLU A 23 -7.20 -6.35 -11.71
C GLU A 23 -6.66 -4.98 -11.29
N ARG A 24 -5.68 -4.93 -10.36
CA ARG A 24 -5.11 -3.67 -9.85
C ARG A 24 -4.51 -2.82 -10.96
N GLN A 25 -3.74 -3.43 -11.86
CA GLN A 25 -3.07 -2.70 -12.94
C GLN A 25 -4.08 -2.02 -13.87
N THR A 26 -5.03 -2.78 -14.41
CA THR A 26 -6.06 -2.25 -15.31
C THR A 26 -6.93 -1.20 -14.61
N PHE A 27 -7.25 -1.39 -13.33
CA PHE A 27 -8.01 -0.40 -12.57
C PHE A 27 -7.25 0.92 -12.42
N VAL A 28 -5.96 0.88 -12.02
CA VAL A 28 -5.15 2.09 -11.84
C VAL A 28 -4.97 2.83 -13.16
N GLU A 29 -4.67 2.12 -14.25
CA GLU A 29 -4.56 2.72 -15.58
C GLU A 29 -5.86 3.41 -16.02
N SER A 30 -7.00 2.77 -15.76
CA SER A 30 -8.31 3.36 -16.06
C SER A 30 -8.65 4.56 -15.17
N ALA A 31 -8.26 4.53 -13.89
CA ALA A 31 -8.57 5.58 -12.92
C ALA A 31 -7.65 6.82 -13.07
N CYS A 32 -6.40 6.62 -13.47
CA CYS A 32 -5.44 7.69 -13.74
C CYS A 32 -5.58 8.30 -15.14
N GLY A 33 -6.17 7.56 -16.09
CA GLY A 33 -6.41 8.05 -17.45
C GLY A 33 -5.09 8.39 -18.17
N PRO A 34 -4.94 9.58 -18.79
CA PRO A 34 -3.71 9.94 -19.50
C PRO A 34 -2.53 10.26 -18.58
N ASP A 35 -2.75 10.34 -17.26
CA ASP A 35 -1.70 10.64 -16.29
C ASP A 35 -0.92 9.37 -15.93
N GLY A 36 0.01 9.00 -16.81
CA GLY A 36 0.87 7.83 -16.61
C GLY A 36 1.85 7.97 -15.44
N GLU A 37 2.17 9.20 -15.01
CA GLU A 37 3.03 9.44 -13.85
C GLU A 37 2.27 9.08 -12.56
N LEU A 38 1.01 9.52 -12.46
CA LEU A 38 0.11 9.15 -11.37
C LEU A 38 -0.11 7.63 -11.29
N ALA A 39 -0.31 6.98 -12.45
CA ALA A 39 -0.50 5.53 -12.51
C ALA A 39 0.74 4.79 -11.99
N ALA A 40 1.95 5.21 -12.41
CA ALA A 40 3.20 4.63 -11.96
C ALA A 40 3.40 4.80 -10.45
N GLU A 41 3.06 5.96 -9.90
CA GLU A 41 3.16 6.26 -8.47
C GLU A 41 2.25 5.34 -7.63
N VAL A 42 0.98 5.18 -8.03
CA VAL A 42 0.02 4.29 -7.35
C VAL A 42 0.44 2.82 -7.47
N LEU A 43 0.90 2.37 -8.65
CA LEU A 43 1.37 1.00 -8.84
C LEU A 43 2.60 0.67 -8.00
N ALA A 44 3.54 1.62 -7.86
CA ALA A 44 4.70 1.46 -7.00
C ALA A 44 4.29 1.31 -5.52
N MET A 45 3.29 2.07 -5.06
CA MET A 45 2.72 1.91 -3.72
C MET A 45 2.07 0.55 -3.52
N LEU A 46 1.26 0.09 -4.49
CA LEU A 46 0.60 -1.23 -4.42
C LEU A 46 1.60 -2.39 -4.44
N GLN A 47 2.69 -2.25 -5.19
CA GLN A 47 3.76 -3.25 -5.23
C GLN A 47 4.54 -3.30 -3.90
N ALA A 48 4.77 -2.16 -3.26
CA ALA A 48 5.36 -2.10 -1.93
C ALA A 48 4.47 -2.75 -0.86
N ASP A 49 3.15 -2.58 -0.96
CA ASP A 49 2.15 -3.21 -0.09
C ASP A 49 2.03 -4.74 -0.34
N SER A 50 2.11 -5.17 -1.60
CA SER A 50 1.93 -6.58 -2.01
C SER A 50 3.22 -7.41 -2.01
N GLY A 51 4.38 -6.78 -1.81
CA GLY A 51 5.67 -7.45 -1.89
C GLY A 51 5.84 -8.58 -0.86
N PRO A 52 6.83 -9.48 -1.05
CA PRO A 52 7.15 -10.52 -0.06
C PRO A 52 7.54 -9.96 1.33
N ALA A 53 7.68 -8.63 1.40
CA ALA A 53 7.72 -7.82 2.60
C ALA A 53 6.35 -7.46 3.19
N SER A 54 5.34 -8.32 3.05
CA SER A 54 4.53 -8.66 4.24
C SER A 54 5.41 -9.37 5.29
N LEU A 55 6.50 -8.69 5.69
CA LEU A 55 7.38 -9.02 6.81
C LEU A 55 6.64 -8.84 8.14
N LEU A 56 5.50 -8.13 8.12
CA LEU A 56 4.52 -8.14 9.20
C LEU A 56 3.74 -9.46 9.28
N ASP A 57 3.57 -10.20 8.19
CA ASP A 57 2.86 -11.49 8.21
C ASP A 57 3.82 -12.68 8.44
N ARG A 58 5.07 -12.58 7.97
CA ARG A 58 6.07 -13.68 8.11
C ARG A 58 7.02 -13.59 9.32
N GLY A 59 6.80 -12.67 10.27
CA GLY A 59 7.71 -12.45 11.40
C GLY A 59 7.11 -12.00 12.74
N LEU A 60 5.78 -11.97 12.90
CA LEU A 60 5.14 -11.60 14.17
C LEU A 60 4.95 -12.73 15.21
N PRO A 61 5.87 -13.70 15.39
CA PRO A 61 5.99 -14.37 16.70
C PRO A 61 7.05 -13.74 17.63
N ASP A 62 8.09 -13.09 17.09
CA ASP A 62 9.29 -12.78 17.90
C ASP A 62 9.33 -11.35 18.48
N VAL A 63 8.80 -10.35 17.76
CA VAL A 63 8.83 -8.96 18.23
C VAL A 63 7.82 -8.63 19.33
N ALA A 64 6.77 -9.45 19.49
CA ALA A 64 5.77 -9.27 20.55
C ALA A 64 6.31 -9.54 21.97
N ARG A 65 7.48 -10.19 22.11
CA ARG A 65 7.99 -10.60 23.43
C ARG A 65 8.78 -9.51 24.17
N CYS A 66 9.20 -8.44 23.49
CA CYS A 66 10.04 -7.42 24.12
C CYS A 66 9.23 -6.28 24.78
N TRP A 67 7.99 -6.04 24.34
CA TRP A 67 7.25 -4.85 24.74
C TRP A 67 6.38 -4.98 26.00
N ILE A 68 6.18 -6.20 26.53
CA ILE A 68 5.32 -6.40 27.73
C ILE A 68 6.14 -6.34 29.04
N ALA A 69 7.47 -6.46 28.98
CA ALA A 69 8.29 -6.49 30.20
C ALA A 69 8.65 -5.09 30.76
N ASP A 70 8.54 -4.02 29.96
CA ASP A 70 9.03 -2.68 30.36
C ASP A 70 7.92 -1.74 30.87
N PHE A 71 6.67 -2.21 30.93
CA PHE A 71 5.51 -1.39 31.31
C PHE A 71 4.94 -1.70 32.71
N LEU A 72 5.56 -2.58 33.50
CA LEU A 72 5.07 -2.99 34.82
C LEU A 72 6.17 -3.04 35.90
N THR A 73 6.94 -1.96 36.10
CA THR A 73 7.66 -1.71 37.36
C THR A 73 7.59 -0.25 37.74
#